data_AF-A0A0A1YU85-F1
#
_entry.id   AF-A0A0A1YU85-F1
#
_cell.length_a   1.000
_cell.length_b   1.000
_cell.length_c   1.000
_cell.angle_alpha   90.00
_cell.angle_beta   90.00
_cell.angle_gamma   90.00
#
_symmetry.space_group_name_H-M   'P 1'
#
loop_
_entity.id
_entity.type
_entity.pdbx_description
1 polymer ?
#
loop_
_entity_poly.entity_id
_entity_poly.type
_entity_poly.pdbx_seq_one_letter_code
_entity_poly.pdbx_strand_id
1 'polypeptide(L)'
;MDAILSVNGKARIDYTQDTLFGPITRHVECQVSLQHQADGTVLKVFQPLPDDLRDAQTVVFALEGRRTRGVVKHRRHLADHSLRLELERQ
;
A
#
# COMPACT_ATOMS: atom_id res chain seq x y z
N MET A 1 -12.09 14.72 -18.95
CA MET A 1 -12.08 13.72 -17.85
C MET A 1 -10.72 13.08 -17.88
N ASP A 2 -9.76 13.62 -17.13
CA ASP A 2 -8.45 12.99 -16.96
C ASP A 2 -8.68 11.62 -16.32
N ALA A 3 -8.45 10.57 -17.10
CA ALA A 3 -8.43 9.22 -16.56
C ALA A 3 -7.30 9.18 -15.53
N ILE A 4 -7.64 8.95 -14.27
CA ILE A 4 -6.65 8.63 -13.24
C ILE A 4 -5.98 7.35 -13.70
N LEU A 5 -4.77 7.46 -14.26
CA LEU A 5 -4.00 6.31 -14.74
C LEU A 5 -3.63 5.46 -13.52
N SER A 6 -4.27 4.30 -13.42
CA SER A 6 -3.98 3.30 -12.40
C SER A 6 -3.02 2.28 -12.98
N VAL A 7 -1.92 2.03 -12.28
CA VAL A 7 -1.00 0.93 -12.57
C VAL A 7 -1.40 -0.27 -11.72
N ASN A 8 -1.59 -1.43 -12.33
CA ASN A 8 -2.08 -2.63 -11.63
C ASN A 8 -1.10 -3.79 -11.80
N GLY A 9 -1.04 -4.69 -10.82
CA GLY A 9 -0.25 -5.91 -10.94
C GLY A 9 0.01 -6.58 -9.60
N LYS A 10 0.86 -7.61 -9.61
CA LYS A 10 1.38 -8.22 -8.39
C LYS A 10 2.54 -7.38 -7.85
N ALA A 11 2.56 -7.19 -6.54
CA ALA A 11 3.69 -6.57 -5.85
C ALA A 11 3.97 -7.31 -4.55
N ARG A 12 5.27 -7.51 -4.27
CA ARG A 12 5.73 -7.74 -2.90
C ARG A 12 5.66 -6.41 -2.15
N ILE A 13 4.94 -6.40 -1.04
CA ILE A 13 4.83 -5.27 -0.13
C ILE A 13 5.63 -5.64 1.12
N ASP A 14 6.75 -4.95 1.36
CA ASP A 14 7.44 -4.96 2.64
C ASP A 14 6.88 -3.80 3.48
N TYR A 15 6.46 -4.05 4.72
CA TYR A 15 5.82 -3.04 5.55
C TYR A 15 6.29 -3.11 7.00
N THR A 16 6.32 -1.94 7.65
CA THR A 16 6.73 -1.81 9.05
C THR A 16 5.53 -1.60 9.94
N GLN A 17 5.53 -2.23 11.09
CA GLN A 17 4.55 -2.03 12.15
C GLN A 17 5.26 -1.68 13.44
N ASP A 18 4.76 -0.69 14.15
CA ASP A 18 5.24 -0.40 15.50
C ASP A 18 4.63 -1.40 16.47
N THR A 19 5.48 -2.00 17.29
CA THR A 19 5.04 -2.89 18.37
C THR A 19 5.65 -2.41 19.69
N LEU A 20 5.16 -2.95 20.81
CA LEU A 20 5.71 -2.65 22.14
C LEU A 20 7.19 -3.06 22.29
N PHE A 21 7.71 -3.91 21.40
CA PHE A 21 9.09 -4.38 21.39
C PHE A 21 9.93 -3.75 20.27
N GLY A 22 9.46 -2.64 19.71
CA GLY A 22 10.09 -1.94 18.59
C GLY A 22 9.42 -2.23 17.24
N PRO A 23 9.87 -1.57 16.17
CA PRO A 23 9.32 -1.78 14.84
C PRO A 23 9.68 -3.16 14.32
N ILE A 24 8.70 -3.87 13.77
CA ILE A 24 8.91 -5.10 13.02
C ILE A 24 8.69 -4.85 11.53
N THR A 25 9.38 -5.62 10.70
CA THR A 25 9.17 -5.63 9.25
C THR A 25 8.54 -6.94 8.84
N ARG A 26 7.50 -6.86 8.03
CA ARG A 26 6.80 -8.00 7.44
C ARG A 26 6.77 -7.85 5.92
N HIS A 27 6.41 -8.93 5.25
CA HIS A 27 6.24 -8.90 3.80
C HIS A 27 5.07 -9.78 3.36
N VAL A 28 4.46 -9.40 2.24
CA VAL A 28 3.40 -10.17 1.59
C VAL A 28 3.42 -9.93 0.09
N GLU A 29 3.02 -10.91 -0.71
CA GLU A 29 2.75 -10.71 -2.15
C GLU A 29 1.24 -10.55 -2.37
N CYS A 30 0.83 -9.41 -2.91
CA CYS A 30 -0.58 -9.08 -3.15
C CYS A 30 -0.80 -8.60 -4.59
N GLN A 31 -2.05 -8.70 -5.04
CA GLN A 31 -2.51 -7.89 -6.18
C GLN A 31 -2.70 -6.44 -5.71
N VAL A 32 -2.26 -5.47 -6.53
CA VAL A 32 -2.34 -4.05 -6.19
C VAL A 32 -2.80 -3.18 -7.35
N SER A 33 -3.34 -2.01 -7.00
CA SER A 33 -3.64 -0.91 -7.91
C SER A 33 -3.05 0.37 -7.32
N LEU A 34 -2.21 1.05 -8.10
CA LEU A 34 -1.51 2.28 -7.73
C LEU A 34 -2.06 3.46 -8.51
N GLN A 35 -2.51 4.49 -7.81
CA GLN A 35 -3.00 5.73 -8.40
C GLN A 35 -2.23 6.92 -7.84
N HIS A 36 -1.71 7.76 -8.72
CA HIS A 36 -1.11 9.03 -8.33
C HIS A 36 -2.20 10.10 -8.29
N GLN A 37 -2.23 10.88 -7.21
CA GLN A 37 -3.14 12.01 -6.98
C GLN A 37 -2.33 13.28 -6.77
N ALA A 38 -2.98 14.45 -6.77
CA ALA A 38 -2.29 15.72 -6.61
C ALA A 38 -1.56 15.84 -5.26
N ASP A 39 -2.12 15.25 -4.22
CA ASP A 39 -1.73 15.31 -2.81
C ASP A 39 -0.97 14.07 -2.31
N GLY A 40 -0.82 13.03 -3.14
CA GLY A 40 -0.11 11.82 -2.74
C GLY A 40 -0.37 10.63 -3.65
N THR A 41 -0.21 9.45 -3.07
CA THR A 41 -0.33 8.19 -3.79
C THR A 41 -1.33 7.29 -3.08
N VAL A 42 -2.24 6.69 -3.83
CA VAL A 42 -3.20 5.72 -3.32
C VAL A 42 -2.79 4.32 -3.78
N LEU A 43 -2.52 3.45 -2.81
CA LEU A 43 -2.27 2.03 -3.02
C LEU A 43 -3.50 1.26 -2.56
N LYS A 44 -4.19 0.58 -3.47
CA LYS A 44 -5.20 -0.43 -3.14
C LYS A 44 -4.54 -1.80 -3.16
N VAL A 45 -4.76 -2.56 -2.10
CA VAL A 45 -4.21 -3.91 -1.90
C VAL A 45 -5.36 -4.90 -1.87
N PHE A 46 -5.31 -5.88 -2.76
CA PHE A 46 -6.29 -6.95 -2.89
C PHE A 46 -5.71 -8.26 -2.36
N GLN A 47 -6.49 -9.33 -2.47
CA GLN A 47 -6.13 -10.65 -1.95
C GLN A 47 -4.84 -11.22 -2.59
N PRO A 48 -4.04 -12.00 -1.84
CA PRO A 48 -4.23 -12.34 -0.41
C PRO A 48 -3.88 -11.15 0.49
N LEU A 49 -4.84 -10.68 1.28
CA LEU A 49 -4.69 -9.49 2.12
C LEU A 49 -4.48 -9.94 3.58
N PRO A 50 -3.28 -9.74 4.16
CA PRO A 50 -3.05 -10.12 5.53
C PRO A 50 -3.69 -9.08 6.47
N ASP A 51 -4.29 -9.55 7.56
CA ASP A 51 -5.06 -8.72 8.48
C ASP A 51 -4.23 -7.59 9.12
N ASP A 52 -2.93 -7.80 9.26
CA ASP A 52 -1.99 -6.93 9.95
C ASP A 52 -1.44 -5.80 9.05
N LEU A 53 -1.60 -5.88 7.71
CA LEU A 53 -1.18 -4.80 6.80
C LEU A 53 -1.90 -3.47 7.06
N ARG A 54 -3.10 -3.51 7.65
CA ARG A 54 -3.85 -2.30 8.06
C ARG A 54 -3.11 -1.45 9.10
N ASP A 55 -2.22 -2.07 9.87
CA ASP A 55 -1.44 -1.42 10.93
C ASP A 55 -0.07 -0.93 10.42
N ALA A 56 0.21 -1.07 9.12
CA ALA A 56 1.45 -0.63 8.52
C ALA A 56 1.66 0.89 8.66
N GLN A 57 2.86 1.29 9.09
CA GLN A 57 3.30 2.70 9.16
C GLN A 57 4.03 3.13 7.89
N THR A 58 4.91 2.28 7.38
CA THR A 58 5.59 2.47 6.09
C THR A 58 5.35 1.25 5.22
N VAL A 59 5.18 1.48 3.92
CA VAL A 59 5.16 0.42 2.91
C VAL A 59 6.26 0.67 1.88
N VAL A 60 6.87 -0.41 1.41
CA VAL A 60 7.81 -0.44 0.29
C VAL A 60 7.35 -1.53 -0.66
N PHE A 61 7.17 -1.20 -1.94
CA PHE A 61 6.73 -2.18 -2.93
C PHE A 61 7.35 -1.87 -4.29
N ALA A 62 7.48 -2.91 -5.12
CA ALA A 62 7.89 -2.77 -6.51
C ALA A 62 6.72 -3.14 -7.42
N LEU A 63 6.34 -2.22 -8.31
CA LEU A 63 5.29 -2.43 -9.31
C LEU A 63 5.80 -1.95 -10.66
N GLU A 64 5.66 -2.77 -11.69
CA GLU A 64 6.17 -2.49 -13.05
C GLU A 64 7.65 -2.03 -13.08
N GLY A 65 8.50 -2.66 -12.27
CA GLY A 65 9.92 -2.31 -12.18
C GLY A 65 10.23 -1.01 -11.41
N ARG A 66 9.21 -0.30 -10.91
CA ARG A 66 9.38 0.89 -10.07
C ARG A 66 9.21 0.55 -8.60
N ARG A 67 10.28 0.77 -7.82
CA ARG A 67 10.23 0.69 -6.35
C ARG A 67 9.68 1.99 -5.78
N THR A 68 8.69 1.87 -4.91
CA THR A 68 8.02 2.98 -4.24
C THR A 68 8.07 2.76 -2.74
N ARG A 69 8.43 3.80 -1.99
CA ARG A 69 8.31 3.86 -0.52
C ARG A 69 7.26 4.90 -0.18
N GLY A 70 6.40 4.62 0.79
CA GLY A 70 5.40 5.58 1.27
C GLY A 70 5.11 5.42 2.75
N VAL A 71 4.94 6.56 3.43
CA VAL A 71 4.42 6.61 4.80
C VAL A 71 2.90 6.60 4.73
N VAL A 72 2.26 5.72 5.48
CA VAL A 72 0.80 5.55 5.45
C VAL A 72 0.13 6.65 6.31
N LYS A 73 -0.72 7.47 5.68
CA LYS A 73 -1.52 8.50 6.37
C LYS A 73 -2.90 7.99 6.74
N HIS A 74 -3.59 7.38 5.77
CA HIS A 74 -4.95 6.87 5.97
C HIS A 74 -5.06 5.44 5.48
N ARG A 75 -5.89 4.67 6.19
CA ARG A 75 -6.23 3.28 5.88
C ARG A 75 -7.74 3.13 5.85
N ARG A 76 -8.27 2.39 4.88
CA ARG A 76 -9.69 2.07 4.78
C ARG A 76 -9.92 0.72 4.12
N HIS A 77 -10.63 -0.19 4.80
CA HIS A 77 -11.19 -1.36 4.14
C HIS A 77 -12.34 -0.95 3.22
N LEU A 78 -12.36 -1.50 2.02
CA LEU A 78 -13.39 -1.25 1.03
C LEU A 78 -14.40 -2.41 1.00
N ALA A 79 -15.56 -2.17 0.36
CA ALA A 79 -16.63 -3.14 0.26
C ALA A 79 -16.26 -4.40 -0.53
N ASP A 80 -15.22 -4.31 -1.37
CA ASP A 80 -14.65 -5.43 -2.14
C ASP A 80 -13.58 -6.22 -1.37
N HIS A 81 -13.50 -6.03 -0.04
CA HIS A 81 -12.50 -6.64 0.85
C HIS A 81 -11.05 -6.23 0.55
N SER A 82 -10.83 -5.21 -0.29
CA SER A 82 -9.50 -4.62 -0.48
C SER A 82 -9.19 -3.60 0.63
N LEU A 83 -7.89 -3.33 0.81
CA LEU A 83 -7.39 -2.29 1.70
C LEU A 83 -6.90 -1.11 0.87
N ARG A 84 -7.46 0.08 1.11
CA ARG A 84 -6.97 1.34 0.55
C ARG A 84 -6.01 1.99 1.54
N LEU A 85 -4.79 2.27 1.08
CA LEU A 85 -3.75 3.02 1.77
C LEU A 85 -3.50 4.33 1.03
N GLU A 86 -3.58 5.45 1.75
CA GLU A 86 -3.12 6.75 1.26
C GLU A 86 -1.71 6.99 1.79
N LEU A 87 -0.78 7.28 0.89
CA LEU A 87 0.64 7.43 1.16
C LEU A 87 1.06 8.89 1.02
N GLU A 88 1.91 9.37 1.92
CA GLU A 88 2.55 10.68 1.77
C GLU A 88 3.40 10.73 0.50
N ARG A 89 3.39 11.91 -0.12
CA ARG A 89 4.37 12.28 -1.12
C ARG A 89 5.74 12.42 -0.45
N GLN A 90 6.70 11.59 -0.86
CA GLN A 90 8.11 11.76 -0.48
C GLN A 90 8.80 12.77 -1.41
#